data_AF-A0A3M3ZUL7-F1
#
_entry.id   AF-A0A3M3ZUL7-F1
#
_cell.length_a   1.000
_cell.length_b   1.000
_cell.length_c   1.000
_cell.angle_alpha   90.00
_cell.angle_beta   90.00
_cell.angle_gamma   90.00
#
_symmetry.space_group_name_H-M   'P 1'
#
loop_
_entity.id
_entity.type
_entity.pdbx_description
1 polymer ?
#
loop_
_entity_poly.entity_id
_entity_poly.type
_entity_poly.pdbx_seq_one_letter_code
_entity_poly.pdbx_strand_id
1 'polypeptide(L)' 'MINNLQRALVLERLTIEEEADDPNDSFLLAMALAGDADYLVTGDRRAGLLQRGHIGRTRIVTPALFCAEAL' A
#
# COMPACT_ATOMS: atom_id res chain seq x y z
N MET A 1 -10.88 17.81 -7.36
CA MET A 1 -9.61 17.06 -7.32
C MET A 1 -9.04 17.18 -5.92
N ILE A 2 -8.88 16.09 -5.19
CA ILE A 2 -8.00 16.06 -4.00
C ILE A 2 -6.60 15.77 -4.52
N ASN A 3 -5.64 16.66 -4.22
CA ASN A 3 -4.19 16.45 -4.38
C ASN A 3 -3.70 15.87 -5.74
N ASN A 4 -4.19 16.36 -6.89
CA ASN A 4 -3.75 15.95 -8.23
C ASN A 4 -3.89 14.44 -8.56
N LEU A 5 -4.72 13.70 -7.83
CA LEU A 5 -5.06 12.33 -8.21
C LEU A 5 -5.88 12.33 -9.51
N GLN A 6 -5.26 11.86 -10.60
CA GLN A 6 -5.89 11.83 -11.93
C GLN A 6 -6.62 10.52 -12.25
N ARG A 7 -6.22 9.42 -11.60
CA ARG A 7 -6.81 8.08 -11.79
C ARG A 7 -6.95 7.42 -10.43
N ALA A 8 -8.13 6.89 -10.14
CA ALA A 8 -8.42 6.15 -8.92
C ALA A 8 -9.28 4.93 -9.25
N LEU A 9 -9.06 3.85 -8.52
CA LEU A 9 -9.92 2.66 -8.51
C LEU A 9 -10.65 2.65 -7.17
N VAL A 10 -11.97 2.50 -7.19
CA VAL A 10 -12.75 2.28 -5.98
C VAL A 10 -13.04 0.79 -5.86
N LEU A 11 -12.62 0.19 -4.75
CA LEU A 11 -12.94 -1.20 -4.42
C LEU A 11 -14.26 -1.21 -3.65
N GLU A 12 -15.36 -1.63 -4.29
CA GLU A 12 -16.70 -1.63 -3.68
C GLU A 12 -16.82 -2.61 -2.50
N ARG A 13 -16.02 -3.68 -2.52
CA ARG A 13 -15.91 -4.66 -1.45
C ARG A 13 -14.44 -5.01 -1.29
N LEU A 14 -14.01 -5.07 -0.03
CA LEU A 14 -12.67 -5.51 0.34
C LEU A 14 -12.79 -6.71 1.27
N THR A 15 -12.28 -7.85 0.83
CA THR A 15 -12.05 -9.00 1.71
C THR A 15 -10.66 -8.85 2.31
N ILE A 16 -10.55 -8.92 3.65
CA ILE A 16 -9.28 -8.81 4.35
C ILE A 16 -8.90 -10.20 4.83
N GLU A 17 -7.91 -10.79 4.16
CA GLU A 17 -7.35 -12.11 4.50
C GLU A 17 -5.91 -11.98 5.04
N GLU A 18 -5.24 -10.87 4.72
CA GLU A 18 -3.86 -10.61 5.11
C GLU A 18 -3.79 -9.93 6.48
N GLU A 19 -2.97 -10.50 7.37
CA GLU A 19 -2.68 -9.90 8.66
C GLU A 19 -1.43 -9.03 8.58
N ALA A 20 -1.53 -7.80 9.09
CA ALA A 20 -0.39 -6.94 9.39
C ALA A 20 -0.06 -7.00 10.90
N ASP A 21 1.17 -6.61 11.25
CA ASP A 21 1.61 -6.56 12.65
C ASP A 21 0.77 -5.59 13.48
N ASP A 22 0.38 -4.44 12.91
CA ASP A 22 -0.75 -3.63 13.40
C ASP A 22 -2.02 -4.06 12.66
N PRO A 23 -3.03 -4.62 13.35
CA PRO A 23 -4.29 -5.01 12.72
C PRO A 23 -5.01 -3.88 11.98
N ASN A 24 -4.72 -2.62 12.33
CA ASN A 24 -5.27 -1.45 11.63
C ASN A 24 -4.66 -1.24 10.25
N ASP A 25 -3.57 -1.92 9.90
CA ASP A 25 -2.92 -1.83 8.59
C ASP A 25 -3.32 -2.97 7.64
N SER A 26 -3.99 -4.02 8.12
CA SER A 26 -4.39 -5.19 7.33
C SER A 26 -5.21 -4.81 6.08
N PHE A 27 -6.04 -3.76 6.17
CA PHE A 27 -6.82 -3.29 5.02
C PHE A 27 -5.94 -2.68 3.92
N LEU A 28 -4.81 -2.04 4.26
CA LEU A 28 -3.89 -1.46 3.27
C LEU A 28 -3.23 -2.54 2.42
N LEU A 29 -2.88 -3.66 3.05
CA LEU A 29 -2.34 -4.84 2.39
C LEU A 29 -3.38 -5.48 1.47
N ALA A 30 -4.60 -5.66 1.96
CA ALA A 30 -5.70 -6.19 1.16
C ALA A 30 -6.02 -5.29 -0.04
N MET A 31 -6.03 -3.96 0.14
CA MET A 31 -6.26 -3.01 -0.95
C MET A 31 -5.16 -3.06 -2.01
N ALA A 32 -3.89 -3.18 -1.58
CA ALA A 32 -2.77 -3.29 -2.50
C ALA A 32 -2.86 -4.53 -3.39
N LEU A 33 -3.21 -5.68 -2.81
CA LEU A 33 -3.42 -6.93 -3.54
C LEU A 33 -4.65 -6.87 -4.46
N ALA A 34 -5.80 -6.43 -3.94
CA ALA A 34 -7.05 -6.37 -4.70
C ALA A 34 -7.01 -5.35 -5.84
N GLY A 35 -6.25 -4.25 -5.66
CA GLY A 35 -6.01 -3.26 -6.69
C GLY A 35 -4.88 -3.59 -7.67
N ASP A 36 -4.22 -4.76 -7.52
CA ASP A 36 -3.03 -5.16 -8.27
C ASP A 36 -1.97 -4.04 -8.32
N ALA A 37 -1.73 -3.42 -7.16
CA ALA A 37 -0.85 -2.27 -7.07
C ALA A 37 0.62 -2.69 -7.16
N ASP A 38 1.41 -2.00 -7.97
CA ASP A 38 2.87 -2.20 -8.00
C ASP A 38 3.53 -1.71 -6.70
N TYR A 39 2.97 -0.67 -6.07
CA TYR A 39 3.52 -0.02 -4.89
C TYR A 39 2.46 0.30 -3.83
N LEU A 40 2.78 -0.01 -2.57
CA LEU A 40 2.15 0.57 -1.38
C LEU A 40 3.13 1.60 -0.80
N VAL A 41 2.81 2.87 -0.95
CA VAL A 41 3.68 3.98 -0.50
C VAL A 41 3.25 4.43 0.89
N THR A 42 4.13 4.33 1.88
CA THR A 42 3.83 4.74 3.26
C THR A 42 5.02 5.40 3.95
N GLY A 43 4.73 6.39 4.79
CA GLY A 43 5.72 7.01 5.69
C GLY A 43 5.77 6.37 7.07
N ASP A 44 4.88 5.40 7.35
CA ASP A 44 4.81 4.79 8.67
C ASP A 44 5.97 3.83 8.92
N ARG A 45 6.72 4.12 9.98
CA ARG A 45 7.88 3.33 10.43
C ARG A 45 7.56 2.51 11.68
N ARG A 46 6.38 2.71 12.27
CA ARG A 46 6.04 2.21 13.61
C ARG A 46 5.36 0.85 13.57
N ALA A 47 4.64 0.50 12.50
CA ALA A 47 3.74 -0.64 12.46
C ALA A 47 4.18 -1.80 11.54
N GLY A 48 5.46 -1.92 11.21
CA GLY A 48 5.98 -3.12 10.54
C GLY A 48 5.79 -3.15 9.02
N LEU A 49 4.89 -2.34 8.44
CA LEU A 49 4.63 -2.32 6.99
C LEU A 49 5.90 -2.12 6.15
N LEU A 50 6.71 -1.10 6.48
CA LEU A 50 7.98 -0.86 5.78
C LEU A 50 8.99 -2.00 6.01
N GLN A 51 9.00 -2.61 7.20
CA GLN A 51 9.86 -3.75 7.52
C GLN A 51 9.47 -5.01 6.75
N ARG A 52 8.17 -5.19 6.44
CA ARG A 52 7.66 -6.29 5.61
C ARG A 52 8.18 -6.20 4.17
N GLY A 53 8.40 -4.98 3.67
CA GLY A 53 9.06 -4.67 2.39
C GLY A 53 8.25 -4.98 1.13
N HIS A 54 7.39 -6.01 1.14
CA HIS A 54 6.51 -6.37 0.04
C HIS A 54 5.34 -7.25 0.50
N ILE A 55 4.28 -7.28 -0.31
CA ILE A 55 3.22 -8.28 -0.22
C ILE A 55 2.83 -8.74 -1.63
N GLY A 56 2.88 -10.06 -1.88
CA GLY A 56 2.78 -10.57 -3.24
C GLY A 56 3.81 -9.89 -4.15
N ARG A 57 3.33 -9.20 -5.20
CA ARG A 57 4.16 -8.39 -6.11
C ARG A 57 4.29 -6.93 -5.70
N THR A 58 3.41 -6.45 -4.82
CA THR A 58 3.37 -5.06 -4.38
C THR A 58 4.57 -4.76 -3.49
N ARG A 59 5.37 -3.77 -3.87
CA ARG A 59 6.49 -3.28 -3.06
C ARG A 59 6.01 -2.26 -2.04
N ILE A 60 6.42 -2.40 -0.78
CA ILE A 60 6.08 -1.45 0.29
C ILE A 60 7.26 -0.50 0.49
N VAL A 61 7.07 0.77 0.14
CA VAL A 61 8.18 1.72 0.02
C VAL A 61 7.88 3.05 0.69
N THR A 62 8.94 3.79 1.02
CA THR A 62 8.79 5.19 1.45
C THR A 62 8.47 6.10 0.28
N PRO A 63 7.84 7.27 0.50
CA PRO A 63 7.62 8.26 -0.56
C PRO A 63 8.92 8.68 -1.27
N ALA A 64 10.01 8.85 -0.52
CA ALA A 64 11.31 9.22 -1.11
C ALA A 64 11.83 8.15 -2.08
N LEU A 65 11.70 6.86 -1.72
CA LEU A 65 12.11 5.76 -2.58
C LEU A 65 11.21 5.64 -3.81
N PHE A 66 9.89 5.76 -3.62
CA PHE A 66 8.94 5.76 -4.73
C PHE A 66 9.27 6.84 -5.77
N CYS A 67 9.50 8.08 -5.32
CA CYS A 67 9.87 9.18 -6.22
C CYS A 67 11.22 8.97 -6.92
N ALA A 68 12.13 8.18 -6.35
CA ALA A 68 13.43 7.90 -6.97
C ALA A 68 13.37 6.75 -7.99
N GLU A 69 12.39 5.85 -7.89
CA GLU A 69 12.32 4.63 -8.71
C GLU A 69 11.17 4.63 -9.74
N ALA A 70 10.11 5.39 -9.51
CA ALA A 70 8.85 5.30 -10.28
C ALA A 70 8.44 6.58 -11.01
N LEU A 71 9.11 7.71 -10.76
CA LEU A 71 8.94 8.99 -11.47
C LEU A 71 10.12 9.24 -12.41
#